data_AF-A0A514CN36-F1
#
_entry.id   AF-A0A514CN36-F1
#
_cell.length_a   1.000
_cell.length_b   1.000
_cell.length_c   1.000
_cell.angle_alpha   90.00
_cell.angle_beta   90.00
_cell.angle_gamma   90.00
#
_symmetry.space_group_name_H-M   'P 1'
#
loop_
_entity.id
_entity.type
_entity.pdbx_description
1 polymer ?
#
loop_
_entity_poly.entity_id
_entity_poly.type
_entity_poly.pdbx_seq_one_letter_code
_entity_poly.pdbx_strand_id
1 'polypeptide(L)'
;MKIIFHLPFEPDKSRHSASQIRPFKMIEAFESNGFEVVVILGTSSTRKKQITEIKQRIIDGEKFDFVYSESSTMPTMLTDSHHLPTYPFLDFSFFAFLKRNQIPIGLFYRDIHWKFEHYKINSFKKVVTNIFYKIDLIFYRFLLDVLFLPSTEMGGYIPELKSLTKISLPPGCDISPIRNIKRSDKKKSVNILYVGGIGDLYNLQMLLTTLCNLKNKRIQFTLCTRETDYDKFKDLYQKYFVYENIHLVHANGQELTKLYEENDICCLFVKPTEYWNFAMPVKLFEYISYKKPILAVKGTAVGNYVEEKGIGWVLDYKPDQLELFFYHILSNNFRDIFHQNVQRTARGNTWKSRAASVANSLINS
;
A
#
# COMPACT_ATOMS: atom_id res chain seq x y z
N MET A 1 -8.17 -21.26 -16.37
CA MET A 1 -7.86 -19.92 -16.90
C MET A 1 -6.37 -19.69 -16.74
N LYS A 2 -5.76 -19.09 -17.75
CA LYS A 2 -4.32 -18.86 -17.87
C LYS A 2 -4.06 -17.38 -18.06
N ILE A 3 -3.18 -16.81 -17.25
CA ILE A 3 -2.95 -15.37 -17.22
C ILE A 3 -1.46 -15.06 -17.32
N ILE A 4 -1.16 -13.85 -17.76
CA ILE A 4 0.21 -13.32 -17.74
C ILE A 4 0.32 -12.32 -16.59
N PHE A 5 1.27 -12.55 -15.69
CA PHE A 5 1.63 -11.60 -14.65
C PHE A 5 2.91 -10.86 -15.06
N HIS A 6 2.81 -9.55 -15.27
CA HIS A 6 3.91 -8.74 -15.80
C HIS A 6 4.44 -7.73 -14.78
N LEU A 7 5.76 -7.75 -14.58
CA LEU A 7 6.49 -6.78 -13.77
C LEU A 7 7.68 -6.23 -14.57
N PRO A 8 7.72 -4.92 -14.85
CA PRO A 8 8.81 -4.32 -15.62
C PRO A 8 10.08 -4.13 -14.78
N PHE A 9 10.23 -4.83 -13.65
CA PHE A 9 11.38 -4.71 -12.75
C PHE A 9 11.58 -6.02 -12.00
N GLU A 10 12.72 -6.16 -11.33
CA GLU A 10 13.01 -7.29 -10.44
C GLU A 10 12.70 -6.92 -8.99
N PRO A 11 11.73 -7.57 -8.33
CA PRO A 11 11.49 -7.30 -6.93
C PRO A 11 12.64 -7.80 -6.05
N ASP A 12 13.13 -6.93 -5.17
CA ASP A 12 14.15 -7.26 -4.18
C ASP A 12 13.50 -8.01 -3.01
N LYS A 13 13.69 -9.34 -3.00
CA LYS A 13 13.15 -10.24 -1.97
C LYS A 13 13.70 -9.96 -0.56
N SER A 14 14.85 -9.26 -0.44
CA SER A 14 15.43 -8.90 0.86
C SER A 14 14.73 -7.69 1.50
N ARG A 15 13.96 -6.91 0.73
CA ARG A 15 13.32 -5.69 1.20
C ARG A 15 11.86 -5.93 1.59
N HIS A 16 11.55 -5.71 2.86
CA HIS A 16 10.18 -5.80 3.38
C HIS A 16 9.34 -4.52 3.14
N SER A 17 9.36 -3.95 1.94
CA SER A 17 8.45 -2.85 1.57
C SER A 17 7.25 -3.35 0.77
N ALA A 18 6.14 -2.62 0.85
CA ALA A 18 4.90 -2.92 0.13
C ALA A 18 5.12 -3.18 -1.37
N SER A 19 5.95 -2.37 -2.01
CA SER A 19 6.28 -2.45 -3.44
C SER A 19 6.99 -3.75 -3.85
N GLN A 20 7.64 -4.42 -2.90
CA GLN A 20 8.41 -5.65 -3.14
C GLN A 20 7.61 -6.89 -2.77
N ILE A 21 6.78 -6.82 -1.72
CA ILE A 21 5.98 -7.94 -1.23
C ILE A 21 4.72 -8.14 -2.07
N ARG A 22 4.04 -7.05 -2.45
CA ARG A 22 2.75 -7.10 -3.15
C ARG A 22 2.76 -7.98 -4.41
N PRO A 23 3.74 -7.88 -5.33
CA PRO A 23 3.71 -8.68 -6.55
C PRO A 23 3.63 -10.17 -6.28
N PHE A 24 4.44 -10.69 -5.34
CA PHE A 24 4.42 -12.10 -4.95
C PHE A 24 3.09 -12.49 -4.32
N LYS A 25 2.53 -11.64 -3.44
CA LYS A 25 1.21 -11.86 -2.85
C LYS A 25 0.09 -11.92 -3.87
N MET A 26 0.17 -11.12 -4.93
CA MET A 26 -0.80 -11.16 -6.03
C MET A 26 -0.64 -12.41 -6.88
N ILE A 27 0.59 -12.84 -7.20
CA ILE A 27 0.86 -14.12 -7.91
C ILE A 27 0.27 -15.29 -7.13
N GLU A 28 0.64 -15.44 -5.85
CA GLU A 28 0.12 -16.47 -4.95
C GLU A 28 -1.42 -16.44 -4.87
N ALA A 29 -2.01 -15.24 -4.87
CA ALA A 29 -3.45 -15.07 -4.83
C ALA A 29 -4.17 -15.46 -6.13
N PHE A 30 -3.57 -15.23 -7.29
CA PHE A 30 -4.08 -15.74 -8.57
C PHE A 30 -3.99 -17.27 -8.60
N GLU A 31 -2.86 -17.85 -8.24
CA GLU A 31 -2.70 -19.32 -8.16
C GLU A 31 -3.71 -19.94 -7.19
N SER A 32 -3.90 -19.32 -6.02
CA SER A 32 -4.89 -19.75 -5.01
C SER A 32 -6.35 -19.60 -5.45
N ASN A 33 -6.61 -18.82 -6.51
CA ASN A 33 -7.90 -18.72 -7.20
C ASN A 33 -8.03 -19.71 -8.36
N GLY A 34 -7.04 -20.57 -8.60
CA GLY A 34 -7.07 -21.59 -9.64
C GLY A 34 -6.60 -21.11 -11.02
N PHE A 35 -5.91 -19.96 -11.11
CA PHE A 35 -5.30 -19.50 -12.35
C PHE A 35 -3.94 -20.17 -12.56
N GLU A 36 -3.64 -20.52 -13.81
CA GLU A 36 -2.27 -20.81 -14.23
C GLU A 36 -1.58 -19.49 -14.54
N VAL A 37 -0.53 -19.15 -13.78
CA VAL A 37 0.12 -17.84 -13.85
C VAL A 37 1.47 -17.96 -14.56
N VAL A 38 1.58 -17.34 -15.74
CA VAL A 38 2.85 -17.20 -16.46
C VAL A 38 3.48 -15.85 -16.11
N VAL A 39 4.65 -15.86 -15.51
CA VAL A 39 5.28 -14.66 -14.93
C VAL A 39 6.36 -14.08 -15.85
N ILE A 40 6.30 -12.77 -16.09
CA ILE A 40 7.35 -11.98 -16.73
C ILE A 40 7.91 -11.01 -15.68
N LEU A 41 9.16 -11.19 -15.30
CA LEU A 41 9.86 -10.32 -14.33
C LEU A 41 11.37 -10.38 -14.52
N GLY A 42 12.07 -9.41 -13.96
CA GLY A 42 13.53 -9.34 -13.99
C GLY A 42 14.05 -8.13 -14.78
N THR A 43 15.33 -8.16 -15.14
CA THR A 43 15.98 -7.17 -16.01
C THR A 43 15.39 -7.17 -17.42
N SER A 44 15.58 -6.09 -18.18
CA SER A 44 15.05 -6.00 -19.55
C SER A 44 15.54 -7.13 -20.46
N SER A 45 16.76 -7.64 -20.27
CA SER A 45 17.28 -8.77 -21.05
C SER A 45 16.55 -10.09 -20.72
N THR A 46 16.25 -10.33 -19.44
CA THR A 46 15.45 -11.47 -18.98
C THR A 46 14.02 -11.37 -19.49
N ARG A 47 13.37 -10.20 -19.31
CA ARG A 47 12.01 -9.96 -19.81
C ARG A 47 11.92 -10.12 -21.32
N LYS A 48 12.93 -9.70 -22.09
CA LYS A 48 12.98 -9.90 -23.55
C LYS A 48 12.91 -11.37 -23.96
N LYS A 49 13.59 -12.26 -23.22
CA LYS A 49 13.53 -13.71 -23.48
C LYS A 49 12.14 -14.27 -23.17
N GLN A 50 11.61 -13.96 -21.98
CA GLN A 50 10.27 -14.38 -21.55
C GLN A 50 9.17 -13.87 -22.48
N ILE A 51 9.24 -12.60 -22.89
CA ILE A 51 8.29 -11.99 -23.84
C ILE A 51 8.36 -12.70 -25.19
N THR A 52 9.56 -12.99 -25.71
CA THR A 52 9.71 -13.71 -26.98
C THR A 52 9.07 -15.10 -26.91
N GLU A 53 9.32 -15.83 -25.83
CA GLU A 53 8.74 -17.16 -25.60
C GLU A 53 7.20 -17.10 -25.53
N ILE A 54 6.64 -16.15 -24.76
CA ILE A 54 5.19 -15.99 -24.62
C ILE A 54 4.54 -15.55 -25.94
N LYS A 55 5.19 -14.67 -26.71
CA LYS A 55 4.72 -14.31 -28.06
C LYS A 55 4.65 -15.54 -28.95
N GLN A 56 5.67 -16.41 -28.91
CA GLN A 56 5.69 -17.64 -29.70
C GLN A 56 4.56 -18.59 -29.27
N ARG A 57 4.38 -18.81 -27.97
CA ARG A 57 3.27 -19.61 -27.41
C ARG A 57 1.90 -19.13 -27.89
N ILE A 58 1.67 -17.81 -27.91
CA ILE A 58 0.42 -17.23 -28.42
C ILE A 58 0.26 -17.48 -29.93
N ILE A 59 1.33 -17.34 -30.71
CA ILE A 59 1.35 -17.62 -32.16
C ILE A 59 1.05 -19.09 -32.43
N ASP A 60 1.56 -20.00 -31.58
CA ASP A 60 1.35 -21.45 -31.66
C ASP A 60 -0.06 -21.88 -31.18
N GLY A 61 -0.92 -20.92 -30.80
CA GLY A 61 -2.32 -21.13 -30.47
C GLY A 61 -2.64 -21.23 -28.98
N GLU A 62 -1.65 -21.00 -28.09
CA GLU A 62 -1.91 -20.95 -26.66
C GLU A 62 -2.74 -19.72 -26.29
N LYS A 63 -3.83 -19.93 -25.54
CA LYS A 63 -4.75 -18.87 -25.12
C LYS A 63 -4.42 -18.35 -23.73
N PHE A 64 -4.43 -17.03 -23.60
CA PHE A 64 -4.34 -16.31 -22.33
C PHE A 64 -5.59 -15.48 -22.15
N ASP A 65 -6.21 -15.57 -20.97
CA ASP A 65 -7.47 -14.90 -20.66
C ASP A 65 -7.28 -13.40 -20.44
N PHE A 66 -6.19 -12.98 -19.80
CA PHE A 66 -5.82 -11.58 -19.62
C PHE A 66 -4.36 -11.42 -19.16
N VAL A 67 -3.89 -10.18 -19.16
CA VAL A 67 -2.61 -9.77 -18.56
C VAL A 67 -2.86 -8.83 -17.39
N TYR A 68 -2.25 -9.13 -16.24
CA TYR A 68 -2.16 -8.22 -15.11
C TYR A 68 -0.72 -7.74 -14.96
N SER A 69 -0.53 -6.44 -15.11
CA SER A 69 0.76 -5.76 -14.95
C SER A 69 0.76 -4.91 -13.69
N GLU A 70 1.92 -4.72 -13.07
CA GLU A 70 2.08 -3.72 -12.01
C GLU A 70 3.30 -2.81 -12.31
N SER A 71 3.11 -1.50 -12.29
CA SER A 71 4.17 -0.53 -12.66
C SER A 71 5.33 -0.52 -11.66
N SER A 72 6.49 0.04 -12.02
CA SER A 72 7.48 0.44 -11.01
C SER A 72 7.11 1.81 -10.41
N THR A 73 7.77 2.21 -9.32
CA THR A 73 7.79 3.62 -8.88
C THR A 73 8.71 4.46 -9.76
N MET A 74 9.47 3.83 -10.66
CA MET A 74 10.25 4.47 -11.71
C MET A 74 9.54 4.30 -13.07
N PRO A 75 9.84 5.14 -14.07
CA PRO A 75 9.32 4.94 -15.42
C PRO A 75 9.76 3.57 -15.96
N THR A 76 8.88 2.90 -16.69
CA THR A 76 9.05 1.54 -17.24
C THR A 76 10.38 1.39 -17.99
N MET A 77 10.77 2.43 -18.72
CA MET A 77 12.00 2.45 -19.52
C MET A 77 13.28 2.57 -18.71
N LEU A 78 13.21 2.90 -17.42
CA LEU A 78 14.38 3.20 -16.55
C LEU A 78 14.52 2.22 -15.38
N THR A 79 13.84 1.07 -15.43
CA THR A 79 13.75 0.13 -14.31
C THR A 79 14.97 -0.77 -14.13
N ASP A 80 15.83 -0.91 -15.14
CA ASP A 80 17.09 -1.64 -14.99
C ASP A 80 18.04 -0.92 -14.03
N SER A 81 18.98 -1.65 -13.43
CA SER A 81 19.88 -1.16 -12.37
C SER A 81 20.75 0.03 -12.78
N HIS A 82 21.06 0.18 -14.07
CA HIS A 82 21.81 1.31 -14.62
C HIS A 82 20.91 2.54 -14.90
N HIS A 83 19.58 2.39 -14.84
CA HIS A 83 18.59 3.45 -15.06
C HIS A 83 18.71 4.15 -16.42
N LEU A 84 19.07 3.40 -17.47
CA LEU A 84 19.16 3.89 -18.84
C LEU A 84 18.09 3.21 -19.70
N PRO A 85 17.51 3.92 -20.69
CA PRO A 85 16.48 3.37 -21.57
C PRO A 85 17.09 2.49 -22.67
N THR A 86 17.72 1.38 -22.29
CA THR A 86 18.37 0.42 -23.22
C THR A 86 17.36 -0.40 -24.03
N TYR A 87 16.15 -0.58 -23.50
CA TYR A 87 15.05 -1.32 -24.12
C TYR A 87 13.74 -0.50 -24.15
N PRO A 88 13.74 0.68 -24.79
CA PRO A 88 12.70 1.71 -24.60
C PRO A 88 11.28 1.27 -24.97
N PHE A 89 11.14 0.30 -25.87
CA PHE A 89 9.85 -0.18 -26.37
C PHE A 89 9.54 -1.63 -25.98
N LEU A 90 10.36 -2.28 -25.14
CA LEU A 90 10.21 -3.72 -24.87
C LEU A 90 8.82 -4.05 -24.33
N ASP A 91 8.49 -3.51 -23.16
CA ASP A 91 7.24 -3.81 -22.45
C ASP A 91 6.02 -3.26 -23.21
N PHE A 92 6.13 -2.05 -23.79
CA PHE A 92 5.04 -1.45 -24.58
C PHE A 92 4.77 -2.16 -25.91
N SER A 93 5.79 -2.66 -26.59
CA SER A 93 5.63 -3.47 -27.81
C SER A 93 4.99 -4.83 -27.51
N PHE A 94 5.20 -5.35 -26.30
CA PHE A 94 4.53 -6.55 -25.82
C PHE A 94 3.05 -6.27 -25.57
N PHE A 95 2.70 -5.19 -24.89
CA PHE A 95 1.29 -4.79 -24.70
C PHE A 95 0.59 -4.53 -26.04
N ALA A 96 1.24 -3.87 -26.99
CA ALA A 96 0.70 -3.68 -28.33
C ALA A 96 0.46 -5.02 -29.06
N PHE A 97 1.34 -6.00 -28.88
CA PHE A 97 1.16 -7.35 -29.42
C PHE A 97 -0.05 -8.06 -28.77
N LEU A 98 -0.17 -8.02 -27.45
CA LEU A 98 -1.28 -8.62 -26.70
C LEU A 98 -2.63 -8.03 -27.12
N LYS A 99 -2.69 -6.70 -27.25
CA LYS A 99 -3.90 -5.98 -27.71
C LYS A 99 -4.34 -6.39 -29.12
N ARG A 100 -3.39 -6.57 -30.05
CA ARG A 100 -3.68 -7.09 -31.40
C ARG A 100 -4.21 -8.53 -31.40
N ASN A 101 -3.84 -9.31 -30.40
CA ASN A 101 -4.35 -10.67 -30.19
C ASN A 101 -5.59 -10.71 -29.28
N GLN A 102 -6.22 -9.56 -29.01
CA GLN A 102 -7.46 -9.44 -28.23
C GLN A 102 -7.33 -10.00 -26.79
N ILE A 103 -6.14 -9.87 -26.19
CA ILE A 103 -5.91 -10.23 -24.79
C ILE A 103 -6.04 -8.96 -23.92
N PRO A 104 -7.03 -8.88 -23.00
CA PRO A 104 -7.23 -7.72 -22.13
C PRO A 104 -6.02 -7.42 -21.25
N ILE A 105 -5.72 -6.13 -21.05
CA ILE A 105 -4.56 -5.64 -20.31
C ILE A 105 -5.00 -4.74 -19.16
N GLY A 106 -4.79 -5.24 -17.94
CA GLY A 106 -4.92 -4.47 -16.71
C GLY A 106 -3.58 -4.06 -16.16
N LEU A 107 -3.45 -2.81 -15.71
CA LEU A 107 -2.23 -2.34 -15.04
C LEU A 107 -2.53 -1.67 -13.71
N PHE A 108 -1.86 -2.12 -12.65
CA PHE A 108 -1.83 -1.45 -11.36
C PHE A 108 -0.75 -0.37 -11.37
N TYR A 109 -1.18 0.90 -11.42
CA TYR A 109 -0.29 2.04 -11.34
C TYR A 109 -0.06 2.40 -9.88
N ARG A 110 1.09 1.99 -9.35
CA ARG A 110 1.29 1.87 -7.90
C ARG A 110 1.27 3.20 -7.18
N ASP A 111 1.92 4.21 -7.75
CA ASP A 111 2.09 5.50 -7.11
C ASP A 111 2.56 6.61 -8.08
N ILE A 112 2.46 7.87 -7.65
CA ILE A 112 2.83 9.09 -8.39
C ILE A 112 3.69 10.04 -7.55
N HIS A 113 4.59 9.55 -6.69
CA HIS A 113 5.54 10.40 -5.93
C HIS A 113 6.17 11.52 -6.79
N TRP A 114 6.49 11.25 -8.06
CA TRP A 114 7.08 12.21 -8.99
C TRP A 114 6.25 13.49 -9.23
N LYS A 115 4.94 13.46 -8.96
CA LYS A 115 4.06 14.64 -9.03
C LYS A 115 4.14 15.55 -7.80
N PHE A 116 4.80 15.14 -6.72
CA PHE A 116 4.82 15.86 -5.45
C PHE A 116 6.21 16.35 -5.06
N GLU A 117 6.25 17.39 -4.22
CA GLU A 117 7.49 18.04 -3.80
C GLU A 117 8.37 17.17 -2.90
N HIS A 118 7.79 16.23 -2.16
CA HIS A 118 8.55 15.32 -1.29
C HIS A 118 9.46 14.37 -2.08
N TYR A 119 9.26 14.23 -3.39
CA TYR A 119 10.14 13.46 -4.27
C TYR A 119 11.42 14.25 -4.57
N LYS A 120 12.40 14.10 -3.68
CA LYS A 120 13.71 14.77 -3.73
C LYS A 120 14.65 14.02 -4.67
N ILE A 121 14.75 14.51 -5.91
CA ILE A 121 15.75 14.07 -6.90
C ILE A 121 16.43 15.32 -7.50
N ASN A 122 17.69 15.19 -7.93
CA ASN A 122 18.42 16.27 -8.62
C ASN A 122 17.57 16.84 -9.78
N SER A 123 17.51 18.17 -9.89
CA SER A 123 16.67 18.90 -10.85
C SER A 123 16.81 18.42 -12.30
N PHE A 124 18.04 18.16 -12.77
CA PHE A 124 18.25 17.65 -14.13
C PHE A 124 17.68 16.24 -14.30
N LYS A 125 17.96 15.35 -13.34
CA LYS A 125 17.39 14.00 -13.33
C LYS A 125 15.86 14.03 -13.24
N LYS A 126 15.29 14.98 -12.48
CA LYS A 126 13.83 15.19 -12.38
C LYS A 126 13.20 15.51 -13.73
N VAL A 127 13.81 16.41 -14.50
CA VAL A 127 13.31 16.79 -15.83
C VAL A 127 13.29 15.56 -16.75
N VAL A 128 14.41 14.82 -16.80
CA VAL A 128 14.52 13.63 -17.65
C VAL A 128 13.53 12.54 -17.23
N THR A 129 13.44 12.19 -15.94
CA THR A 129 12.51 11.15 -15.48
C THR A 129 11.04 11.55 -15.67
N ASN A 130 10.71 12.83 -15.53
CA ASN A 130 9.36 13.35 -15.80
C ASN A 130 8.92 13.15 -17.25
N ILE A 131 9.85 13.27 -18.21
CA ILE A 131 9.54 12.96 -19.62
C ILE A 131 9.14 11.48 -19.75
N PHE A 132 9.91 10.58 -19.15
CA PHE A 132 9.62 9.14 -19.20
C PHE A 132 8.32 8.76 -18.46
N TYR A 133 7.99 9.39 -17.33
CA TYR A 133 6.68 9.18 -16.71
C TYR A 133 5.53 9.60 -17.64
N LYS A 134 5.67 10.73 -18.33
CA LYS A 134 4.65 11.17 -19.30
C LYS A 134 4.53 10.20 -20.48
N ILE A 135 5.65 9.64 -20.94
CA ILE A 135 5.66 8.60 -21.99
C ILE A 135 4.90 7.36 -21.51
N ASP A 136 5.16 6.89 -20.28
CA ASP A 136 4.41 5.78 -19.68
C ASP A 136 2.89 6.07 -19.70
N LEU A 137 2.47 7.26 -19.25
CA LEU A 137 1.05 7.65 -19.26
C LEU A 137 0.45 7.67 -20.68
N ILE A 138 1.20 8.12 -21.69
CA ILE A 138 0.74 8.09 -23.09
C ILE A 138 0.50 6.65 -23.54
N PHE A 139 1.46 5.75 -23.31
CA PHE A 139 1.29 4.35 -23.70
C PHE A 139 0.17 3.68 -22.91
N TYR A 140 0.06 3.94 -21.60
CA TYR A 140 -1.01 3.41 -20.76
C TYR A 140 -2.38 3.79 -21.30
N ARG A 141 -2.58 5.05 -21.70
CA ARG A 141 -3.83 5.54 -22.28
C ARG A 141 -4.30 4.73 -23.50
N PHE A 142 -3.36 4.30 -24.35
CA PHE A 142 -3.70 3.63 -25.62
C PHE A 142 -3.71 2.10 -25.51
N LEU A 143 -2.89 1.53 -24.62
CA LEU A 143 -2.65 0.09 -24.57
C LEU A 143 -3.50 -0.62 -23.52
N LEU A 144 -3.85 0.04 -22.41
CA LEU A 144 -4.60 -0.60 -21.33
C LEU A 144 -6.10 -0.62 -21.61
N ASP A 145 -6.77 -1.61 -21.03
CA ASP A 145 -8.22 -1.71 -20.98
C ASP A 145 -8.73 -1.29 -19.58
N VAL A 146 -7.99 -1.65 -18.52
CA VAL A 146 -8.33 -1.29 -17.13
C VAL A 146 -7.10 -0.73 -16.40
N LEU A 147 -7.29 0.38 -15.69
CA LEU A 147 -6.29 0.98 -14.80
C LEU A 147 -6.66 0.72 -13.33
N PHE A 148 -5.84 -0.05 -12.64
CA PHE A 148 -5.97 -0.25 -11.20
C PHE A 148 -5.14 0.79 -10.43
N LEU A 149 -5.69 1.36 -9.36
CA LEU A 149 -5.05 2.40 -8.54
C LEU A 149 -5.15 2.06 -7.05
N PRO A 150 -4.25 2.53 -6.17
CA PRO A 150 -4.38 2.33 -4.72
C PRO A 150 -5.75 2.80 -4.20
N SER A 151 -6.22 3.94 -4.72
CA SER A 151 -7.56 4.47 -4.55
C SER A 151 -7.97 5.22 -5.82
N THR A 152 -9.27 5.38 -6.04
CA THR A 152 -9.80 6.06 -7.24
C THR A 152 -9.45 7.55 -7.27
N GLU A 153 -9.23 8.15 -6.11
CA GLU A 153 -8.85 9.54 -5.87
C GLU A 153 -7.53 9.88 -6.57
N MET A 154 -6.61 8.90 -6.67
CA MET A 154 -5.36 9.05 -7.44
C MET A 154 -5.63 9.44 -8.90
N GLY A 155 -6.78 9.03 -9.45
CA GLY A 155 -7.22 9.37 -10.80
C GLY A 155 -7.30 10.88 -11.06
N GLY A 156 -7.62 11.69 -10.05
CA GLY A 156 -7.65 13.15 -10.15
C GLY A 156 -6.29 13.77 -10.43
N TYR A 157 -5.22 13.08 -10.06
CA TYR A 157 -3.84 13.51 -10.28
C TYR A 157 -3.28 13.07 -11.64
N ILE A 158 -3.98 12.22 -12.39
CA ILE A 158 -3.52 11.67 -13.69
C ILE A 158 -4.57 11.90 -14.79
N PRO A 159 -4.89 13.17 -15.11
CA PRO A 159 -5.91 13.51 -16.10
C PRO A 159 -5.61 12.94 -17.50
N GLU A 160 -4.34 12.62 -17.78
CA GLU A 160 -3.90 11.97 -19.01
C GLU A 160 -4.59 10.61 -19.23
N LEU A 161 -4.98 9.93 -18.14
CA LEU A 161 -5.64 8.62 -18.15
C LEU A 161 -7.15 8.69 -17.91
N LYS A 162 -7.77 9.87 -18.08
CA LYS A 162 -9.21 10.06 -17.81
C LYS A 162 -10.13 9.11 -18.57
N SER A 163 -9.76 8.70 -19.78
CA SER A 163 -10.54 7.80 -20.64
C SER A 163 -10.53 6.33 -20.21
N LEU A 164 -9.58 5.92 -19.36
CA LEU A 164 -9.52 4.55 -18.88
C LEU A 164 -10.50 4.32 -17.71
N THR A 165 -11.09 3.13 -17.68
CA THR A 165 -11.79 2.61 -16.51
C THR A 165 -10.81 2.51 -15.34
N LYS A 166 -11.13 3.18 -14.23
CA LYS A 166 -10.28 3.23 -13.03
C LYS A 166 -10.91 2.43 -11.92
N ILE A 167 -10.17 1.48 -11.37
CA ILE A 167 -10.66 0.61 -10.30
C ILE A 167 -9.72 0.70 -9.09
N SER A 168 -10.29 0.89 -7.91
CA SER A 168 -9.53 0.84 -6.66
C SER A 168 -9.06 -0.58 -6.38
N LEU A 169 -7.75 -0.75 -6.23
CA LEU A 169 -7.06 -2.00 -5.92
C LEU A 169 -5.99 -1.78 -4.83
N PRO A 170 -6.39 -1.33 -3.62
CA PRO A 170 -5.46 -1.14 -2.52
C PRO A 170 -4.85 -2.49 -2.10
N PRO A 171 -3.85 -2.50 -1.19
CA PRO A 171 -3.31 -3.75 -0.67
C PRO A 171 -4.38 -4.74 -0.18
N GLY A 172 -4.07 -6.02 -0.32
CA GLY A 172 -4.82 -7.08 0.36
C GLY A 172 -4.21 -7.35 1.74
N CYS A 173 -4.89 -8.19 2.52
CA CYS A 173 -4.38 -8.67 3.80
C CYS A 173 -4.38 -10.20 3.89
N ASP A 174 -3.42 -10.76 4.63
CA ASP A 174 -3.45 -12.16 5.05
C ASP A 174 -4.32 -12.26 6.30
N ILE A 175 -5.35 -13.11 6.32
CA ILE A 175 -6.22 -13.25 7.50
C ILE A 175 -5.40 -13.85 8.64
N SER A 176 -5.19 -13.08 9.71
CA SER A 176 -4.48 -13.58 10.87
C SER A 176 -5.31 -14.67 11.58
N PRO A 177 -4.69 -15.82 11.95
CA PRO A 177 -5.38 -16.91 12.63
C PRO A 177 -5.79 -16.57 14.06
N ILE A 178 -5.44 -15.38 14.57
CA ILE A 178 -5.74 -14.95 15.93
C ILE A 178 -7.24 -15.07 16.19
N ARG A 179 -7.57 -16.10 16.99
CA ARG A 179 -8.94 -16.51 17.30
C ARG A 179 -9.57 -15.64 18.37
N ASN A 180 -8.79 -15.08 19.29
CA ASN A 180 -9.28 -14.20 20.34
C ASN A 180 -8.14 -13.28 20.81
N ILE A 181 -8.37 -11.96 20.79
CA ILE A 181 -7.52 -11.02 21.54
C ILE A 181 -7.61 -11.48 23.00
N LYS A 182 -6.48 -11.79 23.66
CA LYS A 182 -6.47 -12.06 25.11
C LYS A 182 -6.92 -10.78 25.82
N ARG A 183 -8.22 -10.68 26.08
CA ARG A 183 -8.83 -9.57 26.82
C ARG A 183 -8.41 -9.72 28.27
N SER A 184 -7.62 -8.79 28.75
CA SER A 184 -7.55 -8.56 30.19
C SER A 184 -8.64 -7.55 30.49
N ASP A 185 -9.76 -8.02 31.04
CA ASP A 185 -10.85 -7.16 31.55
C ASP A 185 -10.39 -6.24 32.70
N LYS A 186 -9.12 -6.38 33.14
CA LYS A 186 -8.47 -5.59 34.18
C LYS A 186 -7.49 -4.54 33.65
N LYS A 187 -7.28 -4.38 32.33
CA LYS A 187 -6.36 -3.36 31.81
C LYS A 187 -6.91 -1.95 32.08
N LYS A 188 -6.35 -1.29 33.11
CA LYS A 188 -6.52 0.15 33.37
C LYS A 188 -5.89 1.03 32.29
N SER A 189 -5.05 0.45 31.42
CA SER A 189 -4.37 1.15 30.32
C SER A 189 -4.96 0.82 28.95
N VAL A 190 -4.79 1.75 28.01
CA VAL A 190 -5.09 1.60 26.60
C VAL A 190 -3.77 1.63 25.84
N ASN A 191 -3.52 0.58 25.07
CA ASN A 191 -2.29 0.41 24.29
C ASN A 191 -2.55 0.79 22.82
N ILE A 192 -1.76 1.70 22.28
CA ILE A 192 -1.90 2.23 20.92
C ILE A 192 -0.60 1.97 20.15
N LEU A 193 -0.71 1.38 18.97
CA LEU A 193 0.41 1.02 18.13
C LEU A 193 0.43 1.82 16.83
N TYR A 194 1.55 2.47 16.53
CA TYR A 194 1.89 2.90 15.18
C TYR A 194 2.97 1.99 14.61
N VAL A 195 2.79 1.52 13.38
CA VAL A 195 3.78 0.78 12.60
C VAL A 195 3.98 1.49 11.27
N GLY A 196 5.20 1.90 10.97
CA GLY A 196 5.48 2.58 9.71
C GLY A 196 6.78 3.38 9.75
N GLY A 197 7.10 4.02 8.63
CA GLY A 197 8.18 4.99 8.59
C GLY A 197 7.83 6.25 9.39
N ILE A 198 8.83 7.08 9.64
CA ILE A 198 8.68 8.44 10.17
C ILE A 198 9.40 9.43 9.25
N GLY A 199 8.93 10.67 9.21
CA GLY A 199 9.55 11.73 8.39
C GLY A 199 8.55 12.67 7.75
N ASP A 200 8.92 13.29 6.61
CA ASP A 200 8.12 14.33 5.93
C ASP A 200 6.69 13.86 5.60
N LEU A 201 6.54 12.66 5.03
CA LEU A 201 5.24 12.06 4.71
C LEU A 201 4.55 11.39 5.90
N TYR A 202 5.30 11.10 6.97
CA TYR A 202 4.84 10.31 8.12
C TYR A 202 5.13 11.09 9.41
N ASN A 203 4.63 12.32 9.48
CA ASN A 203 4.91 13.22 10.59
C ASN A 203 3.95 12.92 11.75
N LEU A 204 4.52 12.52 12.88
CA LEU A 204 3.79 12.15 14.11
C LEU A 204 3.98 13.17 15.24
N GLN A 205 4.65 14.30 15.01
CA GLN A 205 5.04 15.23 16.08
C GLN A 205 3.83 15.78 16.84
N MET A 206 2.73 16.11 16.15
CA MET A 206 1.53 16.63 16.82
C MET A 206 0.92 15.58 17.74
N LEU A 207 0.75 14.34 17.25
CA LEU A 207 0.27 13.21 18.05
C LEU A 207 1.14 12.97 19.30
N LEU A 208 2.46 12.88 19.13
CA LEU A 208 3.38 12.64 20.24
C LEU A 208 3.42 13.81 21.23
N THR A 209 3.38 15.05 20.74
CA THR A 209 3.31 16.25 21.59
C THR A 209 2.02 16.25 22.43
N THR A 210 0.88 15.93 21.83
CA THR A 210 -0.40 15.82 22.55
C THR A 210 -0.35 14.71 23.61
N LEU A 211 0.22 13.54 23.30
CA LEU A 211 0.40 12.45 24.26
C LEU A 211 1.28 12.86 25.46
N CYS A 212 2.38 13.59 25.22
CA CYS A 212 3.23 14.14 26.26
C CYS A 212 2.48 15.15 27.16
N ASN A 213 1.69 16.03 26.55
CA ASN A 213 0.96 17.08 27.26
C ASN A 213 -0.14 16.52 28.16
N LEU A 214 -0.78 15.41 27.77
CA LEU A 214 -1.80 14.75 28.57
C LEU A 214 -1.28 14.20 29.91
N LYS A 215 0.03 13.90 30.01
CA LYS A 215 0.69 13.33 31.21
C LYS A 215 -0.05 12.13 31.81
N ASN A 216 -0.75 11.36 30.98
CA ASN A 216 -1.62 10.27 31.41
C ASN A 216 -0.99 8.90 31.13
N LYS A 217 -0.40 8.29 32.16
CA LYS A 217 0.27 6.99 32.08
C LYS A 217 -0.67 5.82 31.74
N ARG A 218 -2.00 6.02 31.71
CA ARG A 218 -2.93 4.98 31.24
C ARG A 218 -2.92 4.84 29.72
N ILE A 219 -2.42 5.81 28.96
CA ILE A 219 -2.30 5.71 27.51
C ILE A 219 -0.87 5.34 27.19
N GLN A 220 -0.68 4.10 26.71
CA GLN A 220 0.61 3.57 26.30
C GLN A 220 0.70 3.65 24.77
N PHE A 221 1.69 4.35 24.24
CA PHE A 221 1.90 4.48 22.81
C PHE A 221 3.19 3.77 22.40
N THR A 222 3.12 2.90 21.40
CA THR A 222 4.28 2.22 20.83
C THR A 222 4.50 2.67 19.39
N LEU A 223 5.66 3.27 19.12
CA LEU A 223 6.15 3.60 17.79
C LEU A 223 7.05 2.47 17.29
N CYS A 224 6.54 1.67 16.35
CA CYS A 224 7.32 0.67 15.63
C CYS A 224 7.78 1.23 14.28
N THR A 225 9.06 1.57 14.17
CA THR A 225 9.68 2.08 12.94
C THR A 225 10.99 1.34 12.66
N ARG A 226 11.48 1.41 11.42
CA ARG A 226 12.81 0.90 11.08
C ARG A 226 13.87 1.73 11.80
N GLU A 227 14.91 1.07 12.30
CA GLU A 227 16.06 1.73 12.94
C GLU A 227 16.66 2.80 12.02
N THR A 228 16.88 2.46 10.74
CA THR A 228 17.39 3.39 9.73
C THR A 228 16.50 4.60 9.45
N ASP A 229 15.18 4.50 9.66
CA ASP A 229 14.27 5.64 9.55
C ASP A 229 14.31 6.48 10.84
N TYR A 230 14.48 5.85 11.99
CA TYR A 230 14.67 6.56 13.26
C TYR A 230 15.97 7.35 13.28
N ASP A 231 17.09 6.76 12.89
CA ASP A 231 18.39 7.43 12.91
C ASP A 231 18.39 8.74 12.11
N LYS A 232 17.71 8.76 10.96
CA LYS A 232 17.57 9.96 10.10
C LYS A 232 16.79 11.10 10.77
N PHE A 233 15.87 10.79 11.67
CA PHE A 233 15.00 11.76 12.32
C PHE A 233 15.17 11.76 13.84
N LYS A 234 16.28 11.21 14.35
CA LYS A 234 16.52 11.02 15.78
C LYS A 234 16.43 12.33 16.55
N ASP A 235 17.07 13.38 16.06
CA ASP A 235 17.06 14.71 16.70
C ASP A 235 15.64 15.27 16.86
N LEU A 236 14.74 14.92 15.94
CA LEU A 236 13.37 15.39 15.95
C LEU A 236 12.48 14.63 16.95
N TYR A 237 12.74 13.33 17.14
CA TYR A 237 11.86 12.42 17.88
C TYR A 237 12.40 11.98 19.26
N GLN A 238 13.71 12.02 19.51
CA GLN A 238 14.31 11.49 20.74
C GLN A 238 13.72 12.08 22.02
N LYS A 239 13.31 13.35 21.98
CA LYS A 239 12.68 14.08 23.09
C LYS A 239 11.36 13.47 23.57
N TYR A 240 10.67 12.65 22.76
CA TYR A 240 9.40 12.02 23.15
C TYR A 240 9.60 10.71 23.91
N PHE A 241 10.77 10.06 23.78
CA PHE A 241 11.02 8.75 24.41
C PHE A 241 11.58 8.84 25.84
N VAL A 242 11.69 10.07 26.38
CA VAL A 242 11.94 10.27 27.82
C VAL A 242 10.68 10.05 28.66
N TYR A 243 9.50 9.98 28.02
CA TYR A 243 8.21 9.77 28.66
C TYR A 243 7.93 8.28 28.77
N GLU A 244 7.69 7.78 30.00
CA GLU A 244 7.48 6.35 30.29
C GLU A 244 6.33 5.68 29.51
N ASN A 245 5.41 6.47 28.96
CA ASN A 245 4.24 5.97 28.23
C ASN A 245 4.39 6.01 26.70
N ILE A 246 5.57 6.38 26.19
CA ILE A 246 5.89 6.41 24.76
C ILE A 246 7.11 5.53 24.50
N HIS A 247 6.90 4.45 23.76
CA HIS A 247 7.90 3.40 23.51
C HIS A 247 8.36 3.42 22.06
N LEU A 248 9.67 3.36 21.84
CA LEU A 248 10.27 3.12 20.52
C LEU A 248 10.64 1.65 20.38
N VAL A 249 10.23 1.01 19.30
CA VAL A 249 10.60 -0.37 18.98
C VAL A 249 10.98 -0.52 17.51
N HIS A 250 11.87 -1.48 17.21
CA HIS A 250 12.34 -1.79 15.86
C HIS A 250 11.98 -3.23 15.48
N ALA A 251 10.72 -3.61 15.73
CA ALA A 251 10.25 -4.99 15.56
C ALA A 251 9.94 -5.33 14.09
N ASN A 252 10.15 -6.60 13.73
CA ASN A 252 9.77 -7.17 12.44
C ASN A 252 9.30 -8.63 12.61
N GLY A 253 8.73 -9.23 11.55
CA GLY A 253 8.31 -10.63 11.57
C GLY A 253 7.40 -10.98 12.75
N GLN A 254 7.79 -11.99 13.54
CA GLN A 254 7.00 -12.46 14.69
C GLN A 254 6.92 -11.45 15.84
N GLU A 255 7.94 -10.61 16.04
CA GLU A 255 7.91 -9.57 17.07
C GLU A 255 6.83 -8.54 16.76
N LEU A 256 6.68 -8.20 15.48
CA LEU A 256 5.63 -7.30 15.02
C LEU A 256 4.23 -7.92 15.21
N THR A 257 4.07 -9.23 14.98
CA THR A 257 2.84 -9.97 15.29
C THR A 257 2.45 -9.81 16.76
N LYS A 258 3.42 -9.95 17.67
CA LYS A 258 3.21 -9.79 19.12
C LYS A 258 2.76 -8.36 19.48
N LEU A 259 3.36 -7.34 18.85
CA LEU A 259 2.91 -5.95 19.05
C LEU A 259 1.44 -5.76 18.66
N TYR A 260 1.02 -6.32 17.53
CA TYR A 260 -0.39 -6.27 17.16
C TYR A 260 -1.27 -6.94 18.21
N GLU A 261 -0.90 -8.12 18.71
CA GLU A 261 -1.67 -8.82 19.73
C GLU A 261 -1.83 -8.02 21.03
N GLU A 262 -0.77 -7.34 21.47
CA GLU A 262 -0.69 -6.64 22.77
C GLU A 262 -1.35 -5.26 22.78
N ASN A 263 -1.59 -4.66 21.60
CA ASN A 263 -2.16 -3.33 21.46
C ASN A 263 -3.68 -3.33 21.22
N ASP A 264 -4.39 -2.34 21.75
CA ASP A 264 -5.84 -2.22 21.64
C ASP A 264 -6.28 -1.47 20.37
N ILE A 265 -5.49 -0.47 19.95
CA ILE A 265 -5.79 0.41 18.82
C ILE A 265 -4.55 0.51 17.92
N CYS A 266 -4.74 0.52 16.60
CA CYS A 266 -3.67 0.86 15.67
C CYS A 266 -3.84 2.28 15.12
N CYS A 267 -2.73 2.98 14.89
CA CYS A 267 -2.72 4.40 14.58
C CYS A 267 -2.17 4.66 13.17
N LEU A 268 -2.91 5.43 12.38
CA LEU A 268 -2.49 6.11 11.15
C LEU A 268 -2.82 7.60 11.25
N PHE A 269 -2.53 8.20 12.42
CA PHE A 269 -2.76 9.61 12.70
C PHE A 269 -1.54 10.48 12.35
N VAL A 270 -1.23 10.55 11.06
CA VAL A 270 -0.09 11.31 10.51
C VAL A 270 -0.54 12.65 9.95
N LYS A 271 0.36 13.65 9.89
CA LYS A 271 0.04 14.94 9.26
C LYS A 271 -0.55 14.74 7.85
N PRO A 272 -1.79 15.21 7.59
CA PRO A 272 -2.39 15.07 6.28
C PRO A 272 -1.59 15.92 5.28
N THR A 273 -1.32 15.34 4.12
CA THR A 273 -0.72 16.01 2.96
C THR A 273 -1.53 15.64 1.73
N GLU A 274 -1.33 16.34 0.63
CA GLU A 274 -2.00 16.04 -0.64
C GLU A 274 -1.79 14.59 -1.08
N TYR A 275 -0.61 14.02 -0.81
CA TYR A 275 -0.30 12.62 -1.07
C TYR A 275 -1.24 11.65 -0.29
N TRP A 276 -1.62 12.00 0.94
CA TRP A 276 -2.54 11.21 1.75
C TRP A 276 -4.00 11.26 1.27
N ASN A 277 -4.33 12.10 0.29
CA ASN A 277 -5.68 12.14 -0.30
C ASN A 277 -6.00 10.89 -1.11
N PHE A 278 -5.00 10.11 -1.54
CA PHE A 278 -5.20 8.88 -2.30
C PHE A 278 -4.36 7.69 -1.80
N ALA A 279 -3.30 7.92 -1.02
CA ALA A 279 -2.40 6.85 -0.61
C ALA A 279 -3.09 5.84 0.32
N MET A 280 -2.95 4.55 0.00
CA MET A 280 -3.49 3.43 0.77
C MET A 280 -2.33 2.54 1.28
N PRO A 281 -1.79 2.79 2.49
CA PRO A 281 -0.62 2.08 2.98
C PRO A 281 -0.95 0.62 3.32
N VAL A 282 0.01 -0.28 3.11
CA VAL A 282 -0.13 -1.70 3.51
C VAL A 282 -0.45 -1.86 5.01
N LYS A 283 0.01 -0.93 5.84
CA LYS A 283 -0.22 -0.96 7.29
C LYS A 283 -1.70 -0.83 7.67
N LEU A 284 -2.50 -0.12 6.88
CA LEU A 284 -3.96 -0.11 7.04
C LEU A 284 -4.52 -1.55 6.98
N PHE A 285 -4.10 -2.31 5.97
CA PHE A 285 -4.59 -3.67 5.73
C PHE A 285 -3.97 -4.71 6.67
N GLU A 286 -2.75 -4.49 7.14
CA GLU A 286 -2.21 -5.26 8.27
C GLU A 286 -3.05 -5.03 9.54
N TYR A 287 -3.36 -3.79 9.91
CA TYR A 287 -4.15 -3.52 11.12
C TYR A 287 -5.54 -4.17 11.05
N ILE A 288 -6.16 -4.13 9.85
CA ILE A 288 -7.42 -4.81 9.57
C ILE A 288 -7.28 -6.32 9.74
N SER A 289 -6.21 -6.97 9.26
CA SER A 289 -6.05 -8.42 9.43
C SER A 289 -5.88 -8.85 10.88
N TYR A 290 -5.28 -8.00 11.71
CA TYR A 290 -5.17 -8.18 13.16
C TYR A 290 -6.42 -7.75 13.93
N LYS A 291 -7.50 -7.38 13.21
CA LYS A 291 -8.81 -7.01 13.76
C LYS A 291 -8.72 -5.83 14.72
N LYS A 292 -7.82 -4.88 14.47
CA LYS A 292 -7.62 -3.72 15.33
C LYS A 292 -8.44 -2.52 14.84
N PRO A 293 -9.14 -1.82 15.74
CA PRO A 293 -9.72 -0.54 15.41
C PRO A 293 -8.61 0.47 15.10
N ILE A 294 -8.91 1.40 14.18
CA ILE A 294 -7.90 2.29 13.61
C ILE A 294 -8.20 3.74 13.97
N LEU A 295 -7.21 4.47 14.48
CA LEU A 295 -7.26 5.92 14.60
C LEU A 295 -6.67 6.54 13.33
N ALA A 296 -7.46 7.34 12.61
CA ALA A 296 -7.08 7.97 11.35
C ALA A 296 -7.43 9.47 11.30
N VAL A 297 -6.88 10.17 10.31
CA VAL A 297 -7.11 11.61 10.10
C VAL A 297 -8.19 11.85 9.05
N LYS A 298 -9.14 12.73 9.36
CA LYS A 298 -10.17 13.18 8.42
C LYS A 298 -9.57 13.87 7.20
N GLY A 299 -10.18 13.65 6.03
CA GLY A 299 -9.71 14.23 4.77
C GLY A 299 -8.52 13.50 4.15
N THR A 300 -8.20 12.29 4.62
CA THR A 300 -7.23 11.39 3.97
C THR A 300 -7.96 10.17 3.39
N ALA A 301 -7.39 9.50 2.39
CA ALA A 301 -7.95 8.26 1.83
C ALA A 301 -8.13 7.19 2.92
N VAL A 302 -7.18 7.09 3.84
CA VAL A 302 -7.28 6.21 5.01
C VAL A 302 -8.43 6.62 5.92
N GLY A 303 -8.57 7.91 6.24
CA GLY A 303 -9.68 8.42 7.04
C GLY A 303 -11.03 8.08 6.43
N ASN A 304 -11.20 8.39 5.14
CA ASN A 304 -12.44 8.09 4.41
C ASN A 304 -12.74 6.58 4.44
N TYR A 305 -11.73 5.74 4.22
CA TYR A 305 -11.91 4.29 4.27
C TYR A 305 -12.27 3.77 5.67
N VAL A 306 -11.65 4.33 6.73
CA VAL A 306 -11.95 3.97 8.12
C VAL A 306 -13.38 4.36 8.51
N GLU A 307 -13.82 5.55 8.10
CA GLU A 307 -15.18 6.06 8.31
C GLU A 307 -16.22 5.23 7.56
N GLU A 308 -16.02 5.01 6.25
CA GLU A 308 -16.94 4.26 5.38
C GLU A 308 -17.15 2.82 5.87
N LYS A 309 -16.08 2.15 6.32
CA LYS A 309 -16.17 0.77 6.81
C LYS A 309 -16.58 0.70 8.29
N GLY A 310 -16.62 1.81 9.01
CA GLY A 310 -16.89 1.84 10.44
C GLY A 310 -15.92 0.96 11.22
N ILE A 311 -14.61 1.12 10.97
CA ILE A 311 -13.54 0.28 11.55
C ILE A 311 -12.63 1.04 12.53
N GLY A 312 -13.06 2.21 12.99
CA GLY A 312 -12.28 3.01 13.94
C GLY A 312 -12.76 4.44 14.06
N TRP A 313 -11.84 5.32 14.50
CA TRP A 313 -12.11 6.74 14.70
C TRP A 313 -11.40 7.59 13.67
N VAL A 314 -12.09 8.63 13.21
CA VAL A 314 -11.59 9.60 12.25
C VAL A 314 -11.74 10.98 12.86
N LEU A 315 -10.63 11.67 13.08
CA LEU A 315 -10.62 12.97 13.75
C LEU A 315 -10.00 14.03 12.84
N ASP A 316 -10.38 15.28 13.04
CA ASP A 316 -9.61 16.39 12.46
C ASP A 316 -8.18 16.39 13.03
N TYR A 317 -7.21 16.81 12.21
CA TYR A 317 -5.80 16.88 12.62
C TYR A 317 -5.55 18.06 13.56
N LYS A 318 -6.08 17.99 14.79
CA LYS A 318 -5.94 19.02 15.82
C LYS A 318 -5.69 18.41 17.21
N PRO A 319 -4.87 19.05 18.06
CA PRO A 319 -4.58 18.56 19.41
C PRO A 319 -5.83 18.36 20.29
N ASP A 320 -6.77 19.30 20.28
CA ASP A 320 -8.00 19.26 21.09
C ASP A 320 -8.88 18.04 20.74
N GLN A 321 -8.97 17.70 19.46
CA GLN A 321 -9.72 16.53 19.00
C GLN A 321 -9.07 15.22 19.45
N LEU A 322 -7.73 15.15 19.42
CA LEU A 322 -6.99 14.01 19.97
C LEU A 322 -7.17 13.89 21.48
N GLU A 323 -7.11 15.00 22.22
CA GLU A 323 -7.33 15.00 23.67
C GLU A 323 -8.73 14.46 24.02
N LEU A 324 -9.77 14.96 23.35
CA LEU A 324 -11.14 14.47 23.51
C LEU A 324 -11.26 12.97 23.20
N PHE A 325 -10.61 12.50 22.14
CA PHE A 325 -10.56 11.08 21.81
C PHE A 325 -9.90 10.26 22.92
N PHE A 326 -8.76 10.72 23.43
CA PHE A 326 -8.05 10.06 24.51
C PHE A 326 -8.87 10.01 25.82
N TYR A 327 -9.60 11.08 26.16
CA TYR A 327 -10.55 11.06 27.27
C TYR A 327 -11.69 10.07 27.04
N HIS A 328 -12.24 10.03 25.82
CA HIS A 328 -13.32 9.12 25.46
C HIS A 328 -12.94 7.65 25.62
N ILE A 329 -11.79 7.22 25.05
CA ILE A 329 -11.36 5.81 25.11
C ILE A 329 -10.93 5.37 26.52
N LEU A 330 -10.54 6.31 27.39
CA LEU A 330 -10.22 6.03 28.79
C LEU A 330 -11.45 5.89 29.69
N SER A 331 -12.60 6.41 29.24
CA SER A 331 -13.83 6.49 30.02
C SER A 331 -14.90 5.49 29.55
N ASN A 332 -14.75 4.92 28.35
CA ASN A 332 -15.73 4.05 27.73
C ASN A 332 -15.13 2.70 27.33
N ASN A 333 -15.94 1.64 27.37
CA ASN A 333 -15.54 0.35 26.79
C ASN A 333 -15.71 0.38 25.26
N PHE A 334 -14.63 0.62 24.54
CA PHE A 334 -14.66 0.71 23.07
C PHE A 334 -14.32 -0.60 22.34
N ARG A 335 -13.83 -1.61 23.06
CA ARG A 335 -13.13 -2.76 22.46
C ARG A 335 -14.00 -3.59 21.51
N ASP A 336 -15.32 -3.57 21.72
CA ASP A 336 -16.28 -4.31 20.92
C ASP A 336 -16.95 -3.48 19.81
N ILE A 337 -16.85 -2.15 19.86
CA ILE A 337 -17.59 -1.24 18.96
C ILE A 337 -17.32 -1.57 17.49
N PHE A 338 -16.05 -1.79 17.14
CA PHE A 338 -15.63 -1.97 15.75
C PHE A 338 -15.34 -3.43 15.37
N HIS A 339 -15.37 -4.35 16.33
CA HIS A 339 -14.82 -5.70 16.16
C HIS A 339 -15.46 -6.44 14.97
N GLN A 340 -16.79 -6.42 14.88
CA GLN A 340 -17.51 -7.09 13.79
C GLN A 340 -17.20 -6.46 12.42
N ASN A 341 -17.15 -5.13 12.36
CA ASN A 341 -16.88 -4.40 11.11
C ASN A 341 -15.45 -4.64 10.63
N VAL A 342 -14.46 -4.61 11.52
CA VAL A 342 -13.06 -4.88 11.16
C VAL A 342 -12.93 -6.32 10.67
N GLN A 343 -13.57 -7.28 11.35
CA GLN A 343 -13.56 -8.69 10.94
C GLN A 343 -14.20 -8.91 9.57
N ARG A 344 -15.33 -8.26 9.29
CA ARG A 344 -15.99 -8.30 7.97
C ARG A 344 -15.10 -7.68 6.90
N THR A 345 -14.50 -6.54 7.21
CA THR A 345 -13.58 -5.82 6.32
C THR A 345 -12.35 -6.67 5.99
N ALA A 346 -11.75 -7.34 6.97
CA ALA A 346 -10.62 -8.23 6.75
C ALA A 346 -10.95 -9.38 5.79
N ARG A 347 -12.10 -10.03 5.98
CA ARG A 347 -12.55 -11.14 5.12
C ARG A 347 -12.77 -10.70 3.67
N GLY A 348 -13.28 -9.48 3.45
CA GLY A 348 -13.54 -8.94 2.12
C GLY A 348 -12.32 -8.33 1.41
N ASN A 349 -11.19 -8.15 2.11
CA ASN A 349 -10.01 -7.46 1.58
C ASN A 349 -8.76 -8.34 1.57
N THR A 350 -8.92 -9.65 1.38
CA THR A 350 -7.79 -10.56 1.25
C THR A 350 -7.05 -10.40 -0.08
N TRP A 351 -5.79 -10.84 -0.15
CA TRP A 351 -5.08 -10.92 -1.44
C TRP A 351 -5.84 -11.76 -2.47
N LYS A 352 -6.44 -12.88 -2.05
CA LYS A 352 -7.33 -13.71 -2.88
C LYS A 352 -8.51 -12.90 -3.44
N SER A 353 -9.13 -12.04 -2.62
CA SER A 353 -10.20 -11.15 -3.05
C SER A 353 -9.72 -10.07 -4.03
N ARG A 354 -8.49 -9.56 -3.86
CA ARG A 354 -7.87 -8.60 -4.82
C ARG A 354 -7.64 -9.24 -6.19
N ALA A 355 -7.04 -10.42 -6.22
CA ALA A 355 -6.83 -11.16 -7.47
C ALA A 355 -8.16 -11.51 -8.16
N ALA A 356 -9.17 -11.93 -7.40
CA ALA A 356 -10.51 -12.19 -7.95
C ALA A 356 -11.17 -10.92 -8.54
N SER A 357 -11.04 -9.78 -7.86
CA SER A 357 -11.52 -8.48 -8.36
C SER A 357 -10.86 -8.09 -9.69
N VAL A 358 -9.54 -8.27 -9.79
CA VAL A 358 -8.80 -8.03 -11.04
C VAL A 358 -9.31 -8.94 -12.16
N ALA A 359 -9.40 -10.25 -11.91
CA ALA A 359 -9.86 -11.20 -12.90
C ALA A 359 -11.28 -10.87 -13.39
N ASN A 360 -12.21 -10.61 -12.48
CA ASN A 360 -13.57 -10.23 -12.83
C ASN A 360 -13.64 -8.94 -13.65
N SER A 361 -12.72 -8.00 -13.40
CA SER A 361 -12.68 -6.73 -14.13
C SER A 361 -12.13 -6.88 -15.55
N LEU A 362 -11.27 -7.87 -15.81
CA LEU A 362 -10.60 -8.07 -17.11
C LEU A 362 -11.26 -9.14 -17.97
N ILE A 363 -11.94 -10.12 -17.37
CA ILE A 363 -12.71 -11.13 -18.12
C ILE A 363 -13.99 -10.51 -18.72
N ASN A 364 -14.54 -9.48 -18.06
CA ASN A 364 -15.76 -8.80 -18.48
C ASN A 364 -15.52 -7.43 -19.14
N SER A 365 -14.27 -7.05 -19.42
CA SER A 365 -13.90 -5.74 -19.98
C SER A 365 -14.10 -5.62 -21.47
#